data_AF-A0ABD6DIZ4-F1
#
_entry.id   AF-A0ABD6DIZ4-F1
#
_cell.length_a   1.000
_cell.length_b   1.000
_cell.length_c   1.000
_cell.angle_alpha   90.00
_cell.angle_beta   90.00
_cell.angle_gamma   90.00
#
_symmetry.space_group_name_H-M   'P 1'
#
loop_
_entity.id
_entity.type
_entity.pdbx_description
1 polymer ?
#
loop_
_entity_poly.entity_id
_entity_poly.type
_entity_poly.pdbx_seq_one_letter_code
_entity_poly.pdbx_strand_id
1 'polypeptide(L)'
;MKRPSRRRLIAATGAAAASFSLAGCSSDSGNGDGTPTGTSEPTTDGTATQEPTTDDGTDTGGSGEPVGADQLARWVPVSDAFEFDVRAASYYDADLTALAEHESDFYTGTYGRVAQSLLGAELVDIVPPESREHVVQIVPAFTIVLRTSMSAGELATAVTDAGLSETGTQGDATIFEGAVNSTQSTVAVVEGVVVQSFGSNAQNAVETVLAARSGETARLLSNNGEVRTTVDAIGESELLVVAERPEDASSNDPSLDGAIALGYGWQFDADTSNITIGVTYTEGETAEPSALASYLTEQDAFSDYGNVGSSVEGRTVFVTGDIATNQFDLLSAGTPGESSSATDAPQVQIAFEFEDGTMTVSHDGGDSITASNLSLVVGDSPAGSQFADQYEEVTAGDSVSVDVSNVESGTNVLVLWSDGRNSQMLAQAQVP
;
A
#
# COMPACT_ATOMS: atom_id res chain seq x y z
N MET A 1 -8.93 22.06 -8.65
CA MET A 1 -9.09 20.60 -8.51
C MET A 1 -7.80 20.05 -7.94
N LYS A 2 -7.87 19.14 -6.97
CA LYS A 2 -6.68 18.53 -6.33
C LYS A 2 -6.10 17.47 -7.28
N ARG A 3 -4.79 17.49 -7.51
CA ARG A 3 -4.05 16.52 -8.34
C ARG A 3 -3.90 15.18 -7.62
N PRO A 4 -4.24 14.02 -8.21
CA PRO A 4 -4.04 12.71 -7.59
C PRO A 4 -2.56 12.30 -7.60
N SER A 5 -2.08 11.65 -6.53
CA SER A 5 -0.73 11.05 -6.49
C SER A 5 -0.62 9.80 -7.36
N ARG A 6 0.61 9.38 -7.74
CA ARG A 6 0.86 8.09 -8.41
C ARG A 6 0.22 6.93 -7.65
N ARG A 7 0.30 6.91 -6.31
CA ARG A 7 -0.43 5.95 -5.46
C ARG A 7 -1.95 6.03 -5.60
N ARG A 8 -2.54 7.23 -5.68
CA ARG A 8 -3.98 7.39 -5.93
C ARG A 8 -4.37 7.04 -7.35
N LEU A 9 -3.49 7.22 -8.33
CA LEU A 9 -3.73 6.74 -9.67
C LEU A 9 -3.72 5.21 -9.68
N ILE A 10 -2.70 4.57 -9.08
CA ILE A 10 -2.66 3.10 -8.95
C ILE A 10 -3.92 2.60 -8.21
N ALA A 11 -4.35 3.29 -7.16
CA ALA A 11 -5.61 2.97 -6.48
C ALA A 11 -6.85 3.21 -7.37
N ALA A 12 -6.93 4.32 -8.11
CA ALA A 12 -8.08 4.68 -8.94
C ALA A 12 -8.18 3.86 -10.23
N THR A 13 -7.06 3.47 -10.80
CA THR A 13 -6.95 2.69 -12.05
C THR A 13 -6.97 1.20 -11.76
N GLY A 14 -6.43 0.77 -10.61
CA GLY A 14 -6.41 -0.62 -10.17
C GLY A 14 -7.63 -1.05 -9.38
N ALA A 15 -8.31 -0.18 -8.62
CA ALA A 15 -9.23 -0.68 -7.61
C ALA A 15 -10.20 0.36 -7.00
N ALA A 16 -11.49 0.17 -7.27
CA ALA A 16 -12.52 0.43 -6.25
C ALA A 16 -12.26 -0.34 -4.93
N ALA A 17 -11.29 -1.28 -4.90
CA ALA A 17 -10.84 -2.04 -3.73
C ALA A 17 -9.63 -1.45 -2.95
N ALA A 18 -8.90 -0.45 -3.45
CA ALA A 18 -7.72 0.13 -2.77
C ALA A 18 -7.98 1.52 -2.14
N SER A 19 -9.26 1.89 -1.99
CA SER A 19 -9.67 3.15 -1.35
C SER A 19 -9.61 3.11 0.19
N PHE A 20 -8.72 2.31 0.77
CA PHE A 20 -8.49 2.34 2.22
C PHE A 20 -7.42 3.39 2.52
N SER A 21 -7.93 4.55 2.93
CA SER A 21 -7.14 5.60 3.55
C SER A 21 -6.54 5.05 4.85
N LEU A 22 -5.27 5.32 5.11
CA LEU A 22 -4.63 5.18 6.44
C LEU A 22 -5.22 6.15 7.49
N ALA A 23 -6.51 6.48 7.38
CA ALA A 23 -7.22 7.30 8.35
C ALA A 23 -7.88 6.37 9.36
N GLY A 24 -7.54 6.56 10.64
CA GLY A 24 -8.03 5.77 11.76
C GLY A 24 -9.54 5.55 11.74
N CYS A 25 -9.91 4.35 12.17
CA CYS A 25 -11.26 3.88 12.38
C CYS A 25 -12.09 4.88 13.22
N SER A 26 -13.14 5.46 12.65
CA SER A 26 -14.32 5.85 13.42
C SER A 26 -15.58 5.39 12.68
N SER A 27 -16.26 4.40 13.26
CA SER A 27 -17.54 3.90 12.83
C SER A 27 -18.63 4.95 13.06
N ASP A 28 -19.38 5.31 12.01
CA ASP A 28 -20.69 5.95 12.18
C ASP A 28 -21.74 5.15 11.41
N SER A 29 -22.79 4.79 12.15
CA SER A 29 -23.83 3.84 11.76
C SER A 29 -25.11 4.60 11.47
N GLY A 30 -25.47 4.74 10.19
CA GLY A 30 -26.63 5.50 9.75
C GLY A 30 -27.61 4.67 8.91
N ASN A 31 -28.68 4.22 9.58
CA ASN A 31 -29.81 3.42 9.09
C ASN A 31 -30.58 4.09 7.92
N GLY A 32 -30.99 3.32 6.90
CA GLY A 32 -31.87 3.81 5.83
C GLY A 32 -32.56 2.72 5.01
N ASP A 33 -33.79 2.38 5.41
CA ASP A 33 -34.76 1.49 4.74
C ASP A 33 -35.11 1.90 3.29
N GLY A 34 -35.30 0.91 2.42
CA GLY A 34 -35.95 1.11 1.12
C GLY A 34 -36.01 -0.14 0.23
N THR A 35 -37.02 -0.99 0.42
CA THR A 35 -37.39 -2.09 -0.51
C THR A 35 -38.55 -1.63 -1.46
N PRO A 36 -38.96 -2.42 -2.48
CA PRO A 36 -38.57 -2.29 -3.88
C PRO A 36 -39.77 -2.02 -4.83
N THR A 37 -39.56 -1.82 -6.12
CA THR A 37 -40.59 -2.12 -7.15
C THR A 37 -40.00 -2.15 -8.55
N GLY A 38 -40.30 -3.19 -9.34
CA GLY A 38 -39.99 -3.20 -10.77
C GLY A 38 -39.97 -4.56 -11.46
N THR A 39 -41.12 -5.24 -11.52
CA THR A 39 -41.38 -6.39 -12.40
C THR A 39 -41.32 -6.02 -13.88
N SER A 40 -40.72 -6.85 -14.74
CA SER A 40 -41.22 -7.18 -16.10
C SER A 40 -40.46 -8.38 -16.70
N GLU A 41 -41.19 -9.45 -17.02
CA GLU A 41 -40.83 -10.45 -18.04
C GLU A 41 -41.12 -9.89 -19.45
N PRO A 42 -40.54 -10.44 -20.53
CA PRO A 42 -41.29 -11.48 -21.25
C PRO A 42 -40.46 -12.63 -21.85
N THR A 43 -41.25 -13.65 -22.19
CA THR A 43 -41.07 -14.93 -22.91
C THR A 43 -40.18 -14.97 -24.17
N THR A 44 -39.31 -15.98 -24.17
CA THR A 44 -39.13 -17.09 -25.15
C THR A 44 -39.03 -16.80 -26.66
N ASP A 45 -37.90 -17.16 -27.27
CA ASP A 45 -37.91 -18.09 -28.42
C ASP A 45 -36.56 -18.81 -28.59
N GLY A 46 -36.65 -20.11 -28.90
CA GLY A 46 -35.51 -21.03 -28.95
C GLY A 46 -34.80 -21.03 -30.30
N THR A 47 -33.48 -21.21 -30.27
CA THR A 47 -32.72 -21.81 -31.37
C THR A 47 -31.55 -22.59 -30.78
N ALA A 48 -31.61 -23.91 -30.93
CA ALA A 48 -30.57 -24.83 -30.52
C ALA A 48 -29.34 -24.63 -31.41
N THR A 49 -28.25 -24.18 -30.80
CA THR A 49 -26.89 -24.25 -31.35
C THR A 49 -26.04 -25.02 -30.35
N GLN A 50 -25.29 -25.99 -30.86
CA GLN A 50 -24.52 -26.98 -30.11
C GLN A 50 -23.62 -26.32 -29.06
N GLU A 51 -23.77 -26.75 -27.81
CA GLU A 51 -22.88 -26.44 -26.71
C GLU A 51 -21.47 -26.98 -27.01
N PRO A 52 -20.41 -26.15 -26.90
CA PRO A 52 -19.10 -26.69 -26.61
C PRO A 52 -19.17 -27.27 -25.19
N THR A 53 -18.65 -28.48 -25.00
CA THR A 53 -18.54 -29.11 -23.69
C THR A 53 -17.73 -28.22 -22.77
N THR A 54 -18.42 -27.46 -21.92
CA THR A 54 -17.86 -26.83 -20.73
C THR A 54 -17.42 -27.97 -19.82
N ASP A 55 -16.12 -28.05 -19.60
CA ASP A 55 -15.54 -28.86 -18.54
C ASP A 55 -15.90 -28.15 -17.22
N ASP A 56 -17.09 -28.44 -16.70
CA ASP A 56 -17.51 -28.08 -15.34
C ASP A 56 -16.72 -28.94 -14.34
N GLY A 57 -15.42 -28.74 -14.32
CA GLY A 57 -14.56 -29.07 -13.22
C GLY A 57 -14.67 -27.96 -12.19
N THR A 58 -15.70 -28.01 -11.33
CA THR A 58 -15.58 -27.40 -10.00
C THR A 58 -14.55 -28.21 -9.21
N ASP A 59 -13.30 -28.08 -9.61
CA ASP A 59 -12.15 -28.46 -8.82
C ASP A 59 -11.95 -27.29 -7.86
N THR A 60 -12.40 -27.45 -6.62
CA THR A 60 -12.06 -26.55 -5.50
C THR A 60 -10.58 -26.75 -5.12
N GLY A 61 -9.71 -26.79 -6.12
CA GLY A 61 -8.45 -27.51 -6.18
C GLY A 61 -7.31 -26.81 -5.48
N GLY A 62 -7.23 -27.03 -4.16
CA GLY A 62 -5.93 -27.07 -3.48
C GLY A 62 -5.16 -28.30 -3.93
N SER A 63 -4.38 -28.20 -5.01
CA SER A 63 -3.50 -29.29 -5.47
C SER A 63 -2.19 -28.81 -6.08
N GLY A 64 -1.79 -27.57 -5.83
CA GLY A 64 -0.50 -27.07 -6.29
C GLY A 64 0.65 -27.64 -5.45
N GLU A 65 1.78 -27.97 -6.07
CA GLU A 65 3.00 -28.27 -5.30
C GLU A 65 3.37 -27.08 -4.40
N PRO A 66 4.00 -27.32 -3.24
CA PRO A 66 4.53 -26.24 -2.40
C PRO A 66 5.45 -25.32 -3.19
N VAL A 67 5.35 -24.02 -2.92
CA VAL A 67 6.14 -22.99 -3.61
C VAL A 67 7.24 -22.49 -2.68
N GLY A 68 8.47 -22.40 -3.21
CA GLY A 68 9.64 -21.91 -2.47
C GLY A 68 9.62 -20.40 -2.21
N ALA A 69 10.55 -19.97 -1.35
CA ALA A 69 10.76 -18.56 -1.00
C ALA A 69 11.27 -17.70 -2.18
N ASP A 70 11.77 -18.30 -3.26
CA ASP A 70 12.21 -17.62 -4.48
C ASP A 70 11.04 -17.13 -5.36
N GLN A 71 9.80 -17.52 -5.03
CA GLN A 71 8.61 -17.24 -5.84
C GLN A 71 7.49 -16.59 -5.00
N LEU A 72 7.80 -15.53 -4.25
CA LEU A 72 6.85 -14.90 -3.34
C LEU A 72 5.53 -14.46 -4.00
N ALA A 73 5.56 -13.98 -5.24
CA ALA A 73 4.34 -13.58 -5.97
C ALA A 73 3.35 -14.74 -6.16
N ARG A 74 3.82 -15.99 -6.12
CA ARG A 74 2.96 -17.19 -6.19
C ARG A 74 2.37 -17.57 -4.83
N TRP A 75 2.74 -16.91 -3.74
CA TRP A 75 2.11 -17.09 -2.42
C TRP A 75 0.82 -16.28 -2.28
N VAL A 76 0.55 -15.35 -3.22
CA VAL A 76 -0.66 -14.50 -3.20
C VAL A 76 -1.91 -15.38 -3.37
N PRO A 77 -2.83 -15.42 -2.37
CA PRO A 77 -4.08 -16.16 -2.47
C PRO A 77 -5.04 -15.49 -3.47
N VAL A 78 -6.00 -16.26 -4.00
CA VAL A 78 -7.20 -15.66 -4.62
C VAL A 78 -8.02 -14.91 -3.56
N SER A 79 -8.78 -13.90 -3.96
CA SER A 79 -9.58 -13.07 -3.04
C SER A 79 -10.58 -13.88 -2.20
N ASP A 80 -11.25 -14.86 -2.81
CA ASP A 80 -12.25 -15.70 -2.14
C ASP A 80 -11.65 -16.66 -1.09
N ALA A 81 -10.32 -16.73 -0.99
CA ALA A 81 -9.66 -17.55 0.03
C ALA A 81 -9.67 -16.91 1.42
N PHE A 82 -9.85 -15.59 1.51
CA PHE A 82 -9.89 -14.89 2.79
C PHE A 82 -11.26 -15.06 3.44
N GLU A 83 -11.30 -15.23 4.77
CA GLU A 83 -12.57 -15.34 5.51
C GLU A 83 -13.26 -13.98 5.74
N PHE A 84 -12.77 -12.93 5.09
CA PHE A 84 -13.30 -11.57 5.13
C PHE A 84 -13.43 -11.01 3.72
N ASP A 85 -14.30 -10.01 3.55
CA ASP A 85 -14.65 -9.46 2.23
C ASP A 85 -13.44 -8.81 1.55
N VAL A 86 -12.84 -9.53 0.60
CA VAL A 86 -11.82 -9.03 -0.32
C VAL A 86 -12.43 -9.03 -1.71
N ARG A 87 -12.71 -7.84 -2.25
CA ARG A 87 -13.40 -7.70 -3.54
C ARG A 87 -12.56 -8.06 -4.76
N ALA A 88 -11.25 -7.86 -4.67
CA ALA A 88 -10.31 -8.06 -5.77
C ALA A 88 -8.91 -8.26 -5.22
N ALA A 89 -8.13 -9.14 -5.86
CA ALA A 89 -6.76 -9.36 -5.45
C ALA A 89 -5.88 -8.24 -6.01
N SER A 90 -5.05 -7.65 -5.16
CA SER A 90 -4.00 -6.74 -5.61
C SER A 90 -2.76 -6.91 -4.76
N TYR A 91 -1.61 -6.84 -5.40
CA TYR A 91 -0.33 -6.95 -4.73
C TYR A 91 0.73 -6.05 -5.35
N TYR A 92 1.66 -5.63 -4.49
CA TYR A 92 2.96 -5.10 -4.88
C TYR A 92 3.98 -6.24 -4.79
N ASP A 93 4.94 -6.26 -5.70
CA ASP A 93 6.04 -7.21 -5.75
C ASP A 93 7.32 -6.44 -6.06
N ALA A 94 8.33 -6.51 -5.20
CA ALA A 94 9.54 -5.69 -5.36
C ALA A 94 10.82 -6.41 -4.92
N ASP A 95 11.83 -6.38 -5.80
CA ASP A 95 13.20 -6.78 -5.48
C ASP A 95 13.89 -5.62 -4.75
N LEU A 96 13.94 -5.71 -3.42
CA LEU A 96 14.54 -4.68 -2.59
C LEU A 96 16.07 -4.65 -2.71
N THR A 97 16.69 -5.77 -3.13
CA THR A 97 18.13 -5.80 -3.40
C THR A 97 18.44 -5.01 -4.67
N ALA A 98 17.71 -5.26 -5.76
CA ALA A 98 17.88 -4.51 -7.01
C ALA A 98 17.58 -3.01 -6.81
N LEU A 99 16.49 -2.68 -6.12
CA LEU A 99 16.17 -1.28 -5.80
C LEU A 99 17.25 -0.58 -4.97
N ALA A 100 17.92 -1.30 -4.04
CA ALA A 100 19.00 -0.73 -3.26
C ALA A 100 20.25 -0.43 -4.11
N GLU A 101 20.49 -1.16 -5.20
CA GLU A 101 21.58 -0.87 -6.15
C GLU A 101 21.40 0.50 -6.83
N HIS A 102 20.16 0.96 -6.95
CA HIS A 102 19.78 2.26 -7.54
C HIS A 102 19.57 3.38 -6.50
N GLU A 103 19.86 3.16 -5.21
CA GLU A 103 19.60 4.14 -4.15
C GLU A 103 20.24 5.52 -4.43
N SER A 104 21.45 5.54 -4.98
CA SER A 104 22.16 6.79 -5.32
C SER A 104 21.62 7.49 -6.56
N ASP A 105 20.92 6.76 -7.42
CA ASP A 105 20.40 7.24 -8.70
C ASP A 105 19.00 7.83 -8.52
N PHE A 106 18.26 7.36 -7.53
CA PHE A 106 16.98 7.91 -7.15
C PHE A 106 17.06 9.33 -6.57
N TYR A 107 15.92 10.03 -6.59
CA TYR A 107 15.74 11.20 -5.75
C TYR A 107 15.97 10.83 -4.28
N THR A 108 16.63 11.71 -3.52
CA THR A 108 17.01 11.46 -2.12
C THR A 108 15.85 10.90 -1.30
N GLY A 109 16.11 9.77 -0.64
CA GLY A 109 15.17 9.09 0.26
C GLY A 109 14.05 8.31 -0.44
N THR A 110 14.01 8.24 -1.78
CA THR A 110 12.96 7.50 -2.50
C THR A 110 13.01 6.01 -2.18
N TYR A 111 14.19 5.38 -2.17
CA TYR A 111 14.34 3.98 -1.77
C TYR A 111 13.75 3.74 -0.37
N GLY A 112 14.14 4.55 0.62
CA GLY A 112 13.60 4.46 1.98
C GLY A 112 12.07 4.60 2.03
N ARG A 113 11.49 5.55 1.28
CA ARG A 113 10.04 5.73 1.20
C ARG A 113 9.32 4.54 0.54
N VAL A 114 9.88 3.99 -0.53
CA VAL A 114 9.34 2.79 -1.21
C VAL A 114 9.39 1.59 -0.26
N ALA A 115 10.55 1.31 0.34
CA ALA A 115 10.72 0.23 1.28
C ALA A 115 9.75 0.36 2.47
N GLN A 116 9.65 1.55 3.07
CA GLN A 116 8.72 1.82 4.17
C GLN A 116 7.25 1.65 3.75
N SER A 117 6.88 2.06 2.53
CA SER A 117 5.52 1.89 2.04
C SER A 117 5.16 0.41 1.83
N LEU A 118 6.10 -0.42 1.38
CA LEU A 118 5.86 -1.84 1.11
C LEU A 118 5.92 -2.69 2.38
N LEU A 119 6.79 -2.33 3.31
CA LEU A 119 7.05 -3.09 4.53
C LEU A 119 6.24 -2.62 5.75
N GLY A 120 5.64 -1.43 5.69
CA GLY A 120 5.06 -0.79 6.87
C GLY A 120 6.13 -0.30 7.85
N ALA A 121 5.72 0.41 8.89
CA ALA A 121 6.65 0.91 9.91
C ALA A 121 7.20 -0.25 10.76
N GLU A 122 6.40 -1.28 10.95
CA GLU A 122 6.64 -2.39 11.85
C GLU A 122 7.76 -3.31 11.37
N LEU A 123 7.77 -3.75 10.10
CA LEU A 123 8.86 -4.62 9.59
C LEU A 123 10.16 -3.87 9.36
N VAL A 124 10.10 -2.56 9.09
CA VAL A 124 11.31 -1.75 8.87
C VAL A 124 12.17 -1.73 10.14
N ASP A 125 11.57 -1.80 11.32
CA ASP A 125 12.29 -1.83 12.59
C ASP A 125 12.76 -3.26 12.97
N ILE A 126 12.08 -4.30 12.48
CA ILE A 126 12.40 -5.70 12.79
C ILE A 126 13.53 -6.24 11.89
N VAL A 127 13.45 -5.98 10.59
CA VAL A 127 14.41 -6.53 9.60
C VAL A 127 15.29 -5.39 9.11
N PRO A 128 16.61 -5.43 9.33
CA PRO A 128 17.50 -4.35 8.94
C PRO A 128 17.60 -4.24 7.41
N PRO A 129 17.87 -3.03 6.86
CA PRO A 129 17.87 -2.79 5.42
C PRO A 129 18.73 -3.76 4.59
N GLU A 130 19.92 -4.11 5.06
CA GLU A 130 20.86 -5.01 4.41
C GLU A 130 20.40 -6.48 4.34
N SER A 131 19.36 -6.82 5.10
CA SER A 131 18.78 -8.17 5.12
C SER A 131 17.53 -8.31 4.28
N ARG A 132 17.02 -7.23 3.68
CA ARG A 132 15.77 -7.24 2.91
C ARG A 132 16.06 -7.61 1.46
N GLU A 133 15.49 -8.70 0.98
CA GLU A 133 15.75 -9.17 -0.38
C GLU A 133 14.58 -8.90 -1.32
N HIS A 134 13.39 -9.41 -0.99
CA HIS A 134 12.23 -9.41 -1.88
C HIS A 134 10.96 -9.28 -1.05
N VAL A 135 10.06 -8.38 -1.41
CA VAL A 135 8.78 -8.18 -0.72
C VAL A 135 7.60 -8.36 -1.67
N VAL A 136 6.55 -9.03 -1.18
CA VAL A 136 5.21 -8.98 -1.75
C VAL A 136 4.24 -8.41 -0.71
N GLN A 137 3.53 -7.34 -1.05
CA GLN A 137 2.50 -6.74 -0.19
C GLN A 137 1.12 -7.00 -0.81
N ILE A 138 0.31 -7.81 -0.14
CA ILE A 138 -1.08 -8.12 -0.50
C ILE A 138 -1.97 -7.05 0.12
N VAL A 139 -2.45 -6.13 -0.71
CA VAL A 139 -3.05 -4.87 -0.27
C VAL A 139 -4.38 -5.05 0.46
N PRO A 140 -5.35 -5.82 -0.05
CA PRO A 140 -6.67 -5.90 0.59
C PRO A 140 -6.63 -6.56 1.97
N ALA A 141 -5.66 -7.46 2.17
CA ALA A 141 -5.44 -8.17 3.42
C ALA A 141 -4.37 -7.51 4.31
N PHE A 142 -3.79 -6.38 3.88
CA PHE A 142 -2.65 -5.72 4.53
C PHE A 142 -1.56 -6.70 4.97
N THR A 143 -1.26 -7.68 4.13
CA THR A 143 -0.34 -8.78 4.46
C THR A 143 0.95 -8.65 3.68
N ILE A 144 2.07 -8.74 4.37
CA ILE A 144 3.41 -8.54 3.82
C ILE A 144 4.16 -9.86 3.89
N VAL A 145 4.75 -10.26 2.77
CA VAL A 145 5.61 -11.44 2.64
C VAL A 145 7.01 -10.93 2.27
N LEU A 146 7.96 -11.03 3.18
CA LEU A 146 9.31 -10.51 3.01
C LEU A 146 10.32 -11.66 3.07
N ARG A 147 11.04 -11.92 1.98
CA ARG A 147 12.24 -12.76 1.99
C ARG A 147 13.44 -11.96 2.50
N THR A 148 14.24 -12.61 3.32
CA THR A 148 15.43 -12.02 3.94
C THR A 148 16.65 -12.92 3.77
N SER A 149 17.83 -12.33 3.95
CA SER A 149 19.08 -13.09 4.08
C SER A 149 19.29 -13.68 5.48
N MET A 150 18.41 -13.37 6.43
CA MET A 150 18.45 -13.86 7.81
C MET A 150 17.93 -15.30 7.88
N SER A 151 18.52 -16.12 8.76
CA SER A 151 17.99 -17.44 9.06
C SER A 151 16.67 -17.35 9.84
N ALA A 152 15.86 -18.41 9.80
CA ALA A 152 14.61 -18.47 10.57
C ALA A 152 14.82 -18.24 12.08
N GLY A 153 15.96 -18.67 12.65
CA GLY A 153 16.28 -18.45 14.05
C GLY A 153 16.63 -16.98 14.37
N GLU A 154 17.33 -16.30 13.47
CA GLU A 154 17.62 -14.86 13.59
C GLU A 154 16.34 -14.04 13.47
N LEU A 155 15.46 -14.39 12.53
CA LEU A 155 14.15 -13.74 12.38
C LEU A 155 13.26 -13.97 13.60
N ALA A 156 13.16 -15.19 14.12
CA ALA A 156 12.40 -15.49 15.33
C ALA A 156 12.91 -14.67 16.54
N THR A 157 14.23 -14.50 16.64
CA THR A 157 14.85 -13.65 17.68
C THR A 157 14.45 -12.19 17.49
N ALA A 158 14.61 -11.64 16.28
CA ALA A 158 14.25 -10.25 15.97
C ALA A 158 12.76 -9.95 16.22
N VAL A 159 11.87 -10.87 15.84
CA VAL A 159 10.41 -10.77 16.08
C VAL A 159 10.11 -10.81 17.59
N THR A 160 10.80 -11.65 18.36
CA THR A 160 10.64 -11.71 19.81
C THR A 160 11.16 -10.43 20.49
N ASP A 161 12.31 -9.93 20.06
CA ASP A 161 12.90 -8.69 20.56
C ASP A 161 12.03 -7.46 20.26
N ALA A 162 11.24 -7.51 19.19
CA ALA A 162 10.23 -6.52 18.85
C ALA A 162 8.93 -6.62 19.70
N GLY A 163 8.87 -7.57 20.63
CA GLY A 163 7.78 -7.68 21.61
C GLY A 163 6.66 -8.66 21.24
N LEU A 164 6.82 -9.45 20.17
CA LEU A 164 5.89 -10.54 19.87
C LEU A 164 6.27 -11.82 20.64
N SER A 165 5.29 -12.65 20.93
CA SER A 165 5.49 -13.94 21.60
C SER A 165 5.14 -15.08 20.67
N GLU A 166 5.91 -16.16 20.68
CA GLU A 166 5.58 -17.39 19.97
C GLU A 166 4.28 -17.98 20.53
N THR A 167 3.29 -18.20 19.66
CA THR A 167 1.97 -18.74 20.04
C THR A 167 1.70 -20.11 19.46
N GLY A 168 2.43 -20.53 18.42
CA GLY A 168 2.26 -21.86 17.83
C GLY A 168 2.97 -22.03 16.50
N THR A 169 2.46 -22.95 15.69
CA THR A 169 3.00 -23.30 14.38
C THR A 169 1.88 -23.52 13.37
N GLN A 170 2.08 -23.12 12.13
CA GLN A 170 1.22 -23.42 10.98
C GLN A 170 2.06 -24.12 9.91
N GLY A 171 1.89 -25.43 9.75
CA GLY A 171 2.78 -26.24 8.92
C GLY A 171 4.21 -26.23 9.45
N ASP A 172 5.16 -25.77 8.63
CA ASP A 172 6.57 -25.56 8.95
C ASP A 172 6.90 -24.14 9.45
N ALA A 173 5.91 -23.24 9.49
CA ALA A 173 6.08 -21.86 9.96
C ALA A 173 5.85 -21.74 11.46
N THR A 174 6.69 -20.95 12.15
CA THR A 174 6.48 -20.55 13.55
C THR A 174 5.65 -19.27 13.59
N ILE A 175 4.59 -19.26 14.41
CA ILE A 175 3.66 -18.14 14.56
C ILE A 175 3.98 -17.34 15.83
N PHE A 176 3.99 -16.03 15.69
CA PHE A 176 4.19 -15.04 16.73
C PHE A 176 3.03 -14.05 16.73
N GLU A 177 2.58 -13.65 17.91
CA GLU A 177 1.52 -12.66 18.07
C GLU A 177 1.90 -11.65 19.14
N GLY A 178 1.46 -10.41 18.95
CA GLY A 178 1.73 -9.32 19.87
C GLY A 178 1.33 -7.98 19.28
N ALA A 179 1.61 -6.91 20.02
CA ALA A 179 1.45 -5.56 19.50
C ALA A 179 2.82 -4.99 19.11
N VAL A 180 2.95 -4.57 17.85
CA VAL A 180 4.11 -3.78 17.39
C VAL A 180 3.62 -2.37 17.19
N ASN A 181 4.25 -1.38 17.83
CA ASN A 181 3.82 0.02 17.75
C ASN A 181 2.32 0.24 18.08
N SER A 182 1.79 -0.52 19.04
CA SER A 182 0.36 -0.53 19.44
C SER A 182 -0.61 -1.13 18.41
N THR A 183 -0.12 -1.64 17.29
CA THR A 183 -0.91 -2.39 16.31
C THR A 183 -0.84 -3.88 16.64
N GLN A 184 -1.99 -4.52 16.85
CA GLN A 184 -2.05 -5.97 16.98
C GLN A 184 -1.63 -6.61 15.66
N SER A 185 -0.63 -7.50 15.73
CA SER A 185 -0.02 -8.14 14.58
C SER A 185 0.10 -9.64 14.79
N THR A 186 0.03 -10.38 13.70
CA THR A 186 0.43 -11.79 13.61
C THR A 186 1.60 -11.88 12.63
N VAL A 187 2.65 -12.58 13.03
CA VAL A 187 3.85 -12.80 12.23
C VAL A 187 4.12 -14.30 12.13
N ALA A 188 4.38 -14.80 10.93
CA ALA A 188 4.92 -16.13 10.71
C ALA A 188 6.36 -16.03 10.19
N VAL A 189 7.23 -16.92 10.67
CA VAL A 189 8.60 -17.07 10.20
C VAL A 189 8.77 -18.45 9.58
N VAL A 190 9.21 -18.50 8.32
CA VAL A 190 9.42 -19.75 7.58
C VAL A 190 10.52 -19.60 6.53
N GLU A 191 11.54 -20.46 6.53
CA GLU A 191 12.60 -20.49 5.51
C GLU A 191 13.28 -19.13 5.20
N GLY A 192 13.48 -18.26 6.20
CA GLY A 192 14.05 -16.92 5.98
C GLY A 192 13.05 -15.88 5.44
N VAL A 193 11.76 -16.25 5.36
CA VAL A 193 10.63 -15.39 5.01
C VAL A 193 9.85 -15.01 6.26
N VAL A 194 9.44 -13.74 6.31
CA VAL A 194 8.50 -13.20 7.29
C VAL A 194 7.16 -12.96 6.59
N VAL A 195 6.07 -13.50 7.13
CA VAL A 195 4.70 -13.17 6.71
C VAL A 195 4.04 -12.39 7.85
N GLN A 196 3.69 -11.13 7.65
CA GLN A 196 3.03 -10.32 8.68
C GLN A 196 1.69 -9.77 8.19
N SER A 197 0.70 -9.77 9.07
CA SER A 197 -0.55 -9.05 8.88
C SER A 197 -0.98 -8.33 10.17
N PHE A 198 -1.97 -7.46 10.07
CA PHE A 198 -2.35 -6.50 11.10
C PHE A 198 -3.87 -6.51 11.37
N GLY A 199 -4.25 -6.07 12.57
CA GLY A 199 -5.64 -5.91 12.96
C GLY A 199 -6.33 -7.22 13.34
N SER A 200 -7.67 -7.20 13.38
CA SER A 200 -8.48 -8.31 13.91
C SER A 200 -8.43 -9.58 13.05
N ASN A 201 -8.04 -9.47 11.77
CA ASN A 201 -7.99 -10.59 10.83
C ASN A 201 -6.54 -11.04 10.55
N ALA A 202 -5.56 -10.51 11.29
CA ALA A 202 -4.14 -10.75 11.05
C ALA A 202 -3.79 -12.24 10.97
N GLN A 203 -4.26 -13.01 11.95
CA GLN A 203 -4.01 -14.45 12.02
C GLN A 203 -4.59 -15.18 10.80
N ASN A 204 -5.86 -14.95 10.47
CA ASN A 204 -6.51 -15.57 9.31
C ASN A 204 -5.78 -15.22 8.00
N ALA A 205 -5.37 -13.98 7.83
CA ALA A 205 -4.65 -13.55 6.62
C ALA A 205 -3.27 -14.23 6.50
N VAL A 206 -2.50 -14.33 7.60
CA VAL A 206 -1.22 -15.04 7.64
C VAL A 206 -1.42 -16.53 7.33
N GLU A 207 -2.38 -17.18 7.96
CA GLU A 207 -2.70 -18.60 7.73
C GLU A 207 -3.13 -18.85 6.28
N THR A 208 -3.93 -17.96 5.68
CA THR A 208 -4.37 -18.04 4.29
C THR A 208 -3.20 -17.96 3.30
N VAL A 209 -2.24 -17.06 3.54
CA VAL A 209 -1.02 -16.94 2.71
C VAL A 209 -0.13 -18.18 2.86
N LEU A 210 0.01 -18.73 4.07
CA LEU A 210 0.77 -19.96 4.28
C LEU A 210 0.09 -21.18 3.64
N ALA A 211 -1.24 -21.26 3.67
CA ALA A 211 -2.02 -22.28 2.98
C ALA A 211 -1.89 -22.15 1.45
N ALA A 212 -1.85 -20.92 0.92
CA ALA A 212 -1.56 -20.69 -0.49
C ALA A 212 -0.14 -21.17 -0.84
N ARG A 213 0.88 -20.86 -0.02
CA ARG A 213 2.25 -21.37 -0.19
C ARG A 213 2.30 -22.90 -0.19
N SER A 214 1.63 -23.58 0.73
CA SER A 214 1.64 -25.05 0.82
C SER A 214 0.82 -25.73 -0.28
N GLY A 215 -0.02 -24.97 -0.98
CA GLY A 215 -0.90 -25.47 -2.05
C GLY A 215 -2.25 -25.98 -1.54
N GLU A 216 -2.54 -25.78 -0.25
CA GLU A 216 -3.84 -26.07 0.37
C GLU A 216 -4.92 -25.08 -0.09
N THR A 217 -4.52 -23.86 -0.46
CA THR A 217 -5.40 -22.79 -0.94
C THR A 217 -5.04 -22.37 -2.37
N ALA A 218 -6.05 -21.98 -3.14
CA ALA A 218 -5.89 -21.47 -4.50
C ALA A 218 -5.03 -20.19 -4.54
N ARG A 219 -4.02 -20.20 -5.42
CA ARG A 219 -3.11 -19.07 -5.66
C ARG A 219 -3.63 -18.22 -6.81
N LEU A 220 -3.47 -16.90 -6.70
CA LEU A 220 -3.92 -15.94 -7.71
C LEU A 220 -3.35 -16.25 -9.09
N LEU A 221 -2.03 -16.33 -9.24
CA LEU A 221 -1.40 -16.54 -10.56
C LEU A 221 -1.67 -17.93 -11.16
N SER A 222 -2.05 -18.92 -10.34
CA SER A 222 -2.41 -20.25 -10.82
C SER A 222 -3.88 -20.35 -11.24
N ASN A 223 -4.76 -19.53 -10.65
CA ASN A 223 -6.21 -19.63 -10.82
C ASN A 223 -6.83 -18.46 -11.59
N ASN A 224 -6.10 -17.35 -11.75
CA ASN A 224 -6.53 -16.21 -12.54
C ASN A 224 -5.61 -16.07 -13.77
N GLY A 225 -6.07 -16.62 -14.90
CA GLY A 225 -5.33 -16.60 -16.16
C GLY A 225 -5.06 -15.20 -16.69
N GLU A 226 -5.90 -14.23 -16.34
CA GLU A 226 -5.88 -12.86 -16.85
C GLU A 226 -4.86 -11.99 -16.12
N VAL A 227 -4.81 -12.13 -14.80
CA VAL A 227 -3.74 -11.59 -13.97
C VAL A 227 -2.40 -12.20 -14.39
N ARG A 228 -2.33 -13.52 -14.56
CA ARG A 228 -1.11 -14.19 -15.04
C ARG A 228 -0.69 -13.70 -16.43
N THR A 229 -1.61 -13.59 -17.38
CA THR A 229 -1.32 -13.03 -18.70
C THR A 229 -0.75 -11.62 -18.58
N THR A 230 -1.32 -10.77 -17.71
CA THR A 230 -0.82 -9.41 -17.48
C THR A 230 0.59 -9.38 -16.89
N VAL A 231 0.88 -10.26 -15.93
CA VAL A 231 2.22 -10.38 -15.31
C VAL A 231 3.25 -10.91 -16.31
N ASP A 232 2.93 -11.99 -17.01
CA ASP A 232 3.80 -12.59 -18.03
C ASP A 232 4.10 -11.59 -19.16
N ALA A 233 3.11 -10.76 -19.50
CA ALA A 233 3.17 -9.72 -20.52
C ALA A 233 4.06 -8.54 -20.12
N ILE A 234 4.02 -8.10 -18.86
CA ILE A 234 4.91 -7.04 -18.35
C ILE A 234 6.36 -7.52 -18.29
N GLY A 235 6.57 -8.79 -17.97
CA GLY A 235 7.88 -9.41 -17.92
C GLY A 235 8.64 -9.10 -16.63
N GLU A 236 9.97 -9.16 -16.69
CA GLU A 236 10.83 -8.89 -15.54
C GLU A 236 10.68 -7.42 -15.09
N SER A 237 10.49 -7.19 -13.79
CA SER A 237 10.39 -5.85 -13.20
C SER A 237 10.95 -5.90 -11.79
N GLU A 238 11.66 -4.85 -11.40
CA GLU A 238 12.21 -4.72 -10.04
C GLU A 238 11.16 -4.20 -9.05
N LEU A 239 10.15 -3.51 -9.57
CA LEU A 239 8.91 -3.18 -8.86
C LEU A 239 7.74 -3.47 -9.78
N LEU A 240 6.80 -4.27 -9.31
CA LEU A 240 5.60 -4.66 -10.02
C LEU A 240 4.38 -4.40 -9.14
N VAL A 241 3.34 -3.84 -9.72
CA VAL A 241 2.03 -3.67 -9.07
C VAL A 241 0.99 -4.31 -9.95
N VAL A 242 0.17 -5.17 -9.37
CA VAL A 242 -0.85 -5.91 -10.10
C VAL A 242 -2.17 -5.82 -9.36
N ALA A 243 -3.25 -5.62 -10.11
CA ALA A 243 -4.60 -5.63 -9.58
C ALA A 243 -5.53 -6.39 -10.53
N GLU A 244 -6.33 -7.26 -9.93
CA GLU A 244 -7.57 -7.74 -10.52
C GLU A 244 -8.60 -6.60 -10.54
N ARG A 245 -9.37 -6.50 -11.62
CA ARG A 245 -10.47 -5.55 -11.71
C ARG A 245 -11.79 -6.32 -11.60
N PRO A 246 -12.63 -6.00 -10.60
CA PRO A 246 -13.99 -6.53 -10.54
C PRO A 246 -14.76 -6.19 -11.83
N GLU A 247 -15.64 -7.10 -12.28
CA GLU A 247 -16.49 -6.86 -13.45
C GLU A 247 -17.41 -5.63 -13.27
N ASP A 248 -17.77 -5.30 -12.04
CA ASP A 248 -18.60 -4.14 -11.69
C ASP A 248 -17.80 -2.85 -11.44
N ALA A 249 -16.48 -2.89 -11.60
CA ALA A 249 -15.61 -1.73 -11.40
C ALA A 249 -15.83 -0.67 -12.49
N SER A 250 -16.69 0.30 -12.23
CA SER A 250 -16.87 1.46 -13.11
C SER A 250 -15.58 2.30 -13.16
N SER A 251 -15.02 2.50 -14.34
CA SER A 251 -14.05 3.57 -14.61
C SER A 251 -14.78 4.82 -15.07
N ASN A 252 -14.26 6.00 -14.72
CA ASN A 252 -14.71 7.26 -15.32
C ASN A 252 -14.19 7.44 -16.76
N ASP A 253 -13.31 6.53 -17.20
CA ASP A 253 -12.71 6.56 -18.52
C ASP A 253 -13.10 5.31 -19.32
N PRO A 254 -13.66 5.48 -20.54
CA PRO A 254 -14.11 4.38 -21.37
C PRO A 254 -12.96 3.51 -21.92
N SER A 255 -11.71 3.98 -21.84
CA SER A 255 -10.54 3.17 -22.23
C SER A 255 -10.28 2.00 -21.27
N LEU A 256 -10.90 1.97 -20.10
CA LEU A 256 -10.82 0.85 -19.16
C LEU A 256 -12.11 0.01 -19.11
N ASP A 257 -13.09 0.31 -19.95
CA ASP A 257 -14.31 -0.50 -20.06
C ASP A 257 -13.91 -1.91 -20.54
N GLY A 258 -14.34 -2.93 -19.80
CA GLY A 258 -14.00 -4.33 -20.09
C GLY A 258 -12.60 -4.76 -19.62
N ALA A 259 -11.84 -3.90 -18.93
CA ALA A 259 -10.55 -4.27 -18.35
C ALA A 259 -10.75 -5.14 -17.10
N ILE A 260 -10.12 -6.31 -17.09
CA ILE A 260 -10.25 -7.35 -16.04
C ILE A 260 -8.96 -7.55 -15.23
N ALA A 261 -7.82 -7.12 -15.76
CA ALA A 261 -6.55 -7.09 -15.03
C ALA A 261 -5.68 -5.92 -15.48
N LEU A 262 -4.90 -5.38 -14.55
CA LEU A 262 -4.00 -4.25 -14.75
C LEU A 262 -2.68 -4.51 -14.02
N GLY A 263 -1.58 -4.16 -14.67
CA GLY A 263 -0.27 -4.17 -14.01
C GLY A 263 0.62 -3.02 -14.44
N TYR A 264 1.53 -2.66 -13.54
CA TYR A 264 2.57 -1.64 -13.72
C TYR A 264 3.91 -2.24 -13.30
N GLY A 265 4.83 -2.38 -14.25
CA GLY A 265 6.18 -2.87 -13.99
C GLY A 265 7.23 -1.78 -14.23
N TRP A 266 8.16 -1.64 -13.31
CA TRP A 266 9.30 -0.73 -13.41
C TRP A 266 10.62 -1.51 -13.46
N GLN A 267 11.50 -1.07 -14.37
CA GLN A 267 12.90 -1.44 -14.42
C GLN A 267 13.73 -0.16 -14.24
N PHE A 268 14.78 -0.22 -13.42
CA PHE A 268 15.57 0.93 -13.07
C PHE A 268 16.96 0.81 -13.73
N ASP A 269 17.38 1.86 -14.44
CA ASP A 269 18.78 2.06 -14.79
C ASP A 269 19.31 3.31 -14.07
N ALA A 270 20.62 3.57 -14.14
CA ALA A 270 21.23 4.70 -13.45
C ALA A 270 20.66 6.08 -13.89
N ASP A 271 20.36 6.25 -15.18
CA ASP A 271 19.89 7.52 -15.71
C ASP A 271 18.38 7.54 -16.00
N THR A 272 17.83 6.40 -16.44
CA THR A 272 16.47 6.29 -16.96
C THR A 272 15.76 5.06 -16.37
N SER A 273 14.58 5.24 -15.82
CA SER A 273 13.70 4.16 -15.40
C SER A 273 12.62 3.93 -16.45
N ASN A 274 12.36 2.67 -16.79
CA ASN A 274 11.36 2.29 -17.77
C ASN A 274 10.11 1.78 -17.05
N ILE A 275 8.93 2.15 -17.55
CA ILE A 275 7.66 1.58 -17.11
C ILE A 275 7.00 0.80 -18.25
N THR A 276 6.44 -0.35 -17.90
CA THR A 276 5.52 -1.12 -18.75
C THR A 276 4.18 -1.26 -18.03
N ILE A 277 3.11 -0.86 -18.70
CA ILE A 277 1.74 -0.94 -18.20
C ILE A 277 1.01 -1.94 -19.07
N GLY A 278 0.48 -3.00 -18.47
CA GLY A 278 -0.32 -4.00 -19.16
C GLY A 278 -1.77 -3.93 -18.69
N VAL A 279 -2.71 -3.83 -19.63
CA VAL A 279 -4.16 -3.89 -19.35
C VAL A 279 -4.77 -5.01 -20.17
N THR A 280 -5.29 -6.03 -19.49
CA THR A 280 -5.93 -7.17 -20.12
C THR A 280 -7.44 -7.01 -20.07
N TYR A 281 -8.11 -7.24 -21.20
CA TYR A 281 -9.55 -7.07 -21.38
C TYR A 281 -10.28 -8.41 -21.51
N THR A 282 -11.58 -8.41 -21.26
CA THR A 282 -12.48 -9.52 -21.54
C THR A 282 -12.38 -9.98 -23.00
N GLU A 283 -12.66 -11.26 -23.27
CA GLU A 283 -12.67 -11.77 -24.63
C GLU A 283 -13.64 -11.00 -25.54
N GLY A 284 -13.16 -10.60 -26.71
CA GLY A 284 -13.93 -9.80 -27.68
C GLY A 284 -13.95 -8.30 -27.38
N GLU A 285 -13.39 -7.87 -26.26
CA GLU A 285 -13.21 -6.47 -25.88
C GLU A 285 -11.73 -6.10 -25.97
N THR A 286 -11.44 -4.88 -26.42
CA THR A 286 -10.09 -4.29 -26.39
C THR A 286 -10.25 -2.80 -26.58
N ALA A 287 -9.63 -2.01 -25.70
CA ALA A 287 -9.56 -0.58 -25.93
C ALA A 287 -8.62 -0.28 -27.10
N GLU A 288 -8.87 0.85 -27.77
CA GLU A 288 -7.89 1.40 -28.70
C GLU A 288 -6.61 1.75 -27.94
N PRO A 289 -5.43 1.19 -28.29
CA PRO A 289 -4.18 1.40 -27.56
C PRO A 289 -3.83 2.88 -27.37
N SER A 290 -4.09 3.71 -28.39
CA SER A 290 -3.87 5.15 -28.30
C SER A 290 -4.82 5.87 -27.34
N ALA A 291 -6.04 5.34 -27.14
CA ALA A 291 -6.99 5.90 -26.19
C ALA A 291 -6.53 5.64 -24.76
N LEU A 292 -6.09 4.40 -24.46
CA LEU A 292 -5.50 4.08 -23.16
C LEU A 292 -4.22 4.88 -22.90
N ALA A 293 -3.32 4.97 -23.88
CA ALA A 293 -2.10 5.78 -23.75
C ALA A 293 -2.44 7.25 -23.47
N SER A 294 -3.41 7.80 -24.20
CA SER A 294 -3.88 9.17 -23.96
C SER A 294 -4.42 9.33 -22.55
N TYR A 295 -5.34 8.46 -22.13
CA TYR A 295 -5.88 8.45 -20.77
C TYR A 295 -4.80 8.42 -19.70
N LEU A 296 -3.80 7.53 -19.84
CA LEU A 296 -2.70 7.40 -18.90
C LEU A 296 -1.82 8.66 -18.89
N THR A 297 -1.41 9.17 -20.05
CA THR A 297 -0.58 10.40 -20.15
C THR A 297 -1.28 11.67 -19.66
N GLU A 298 -2.62 11.68 -19.67
CA GLU A 298 -3.42 12.76 -19.08
C GLU A 298 -3.42 12.73 -17.54
N GLN A 299 -3.01 11.62 -16.92
CA GLN A 299 -2.88 11.55 -15.48
C GLN A 299 -1.61 12.26 -15.01
N ASP A 300 -1.73 13.09 -13.98
CA ASP A 300 -0.60 13.80 -13.35
C ASP A 300 0.52 12.84 -12.90
N ALA A 301 0.17 11.60 -12.59
CA ALA A 301 1.10 10.56 -12.21
C ALA A 301 2.02 10.09 -13.36
N PHE A 302 1.60 10.30 -14.61
CA PHE A 302 2.28 9.89 -15.83
C PHE A 302 2.82 11.06 -16.66
N SER A 303 2.51 12.31 -16.30
CA SER A 303 2.91 13.49 -17.07
C SER A 303 4.42 13.67 -17.25
N ASP A 304 5.21 13.05 -16.38
CA ASP A 304 6.67 13.14 -16.40
C ASP A 304 7.33 12.06 -17.26
N TYR A 305 6.56 11.08 -17.74
CA TYR A 305 7.10 10.03 -18.59
C TYR A 305 7.24 10.52 -20.04
N GLY A 306 8.44 10.34 -20.57
CA GLY A 306 8.77 10.50 -21.97
C GLY A 306 8.53 9.22 -22.78
N ASN A 307 8.88 9.34 -24.07
CA ASN A 307 8.91 8.24 -25.06
C ASN A 307 7.72 7.28 -24.98
N VAL A 308 6.52 7.83 -24.74
CA VAL A 308 5.33 7.01 -24.52
C VAL A 308 4.96 6.27 -25.81
N GLY A 309 4.94 4.94 -25.70
CA GLY A 309 4.54 4.01 -26.75
C GLY A 309 3.29 3.25 -26.33
N SER A 310 2.53 2.74 -27.31
CA SER A 310 1.48 1.77 -27.05
C SER A 310 1.45 0.68 -28.11
N SER A 311 1.07 -0.51 -27.68
CA SER A 311 0.95 -1.69 -28.54
C SER A 311 -0.18 -2.59 -28.03
N VAL A 312 -0.52 -3.61 -28.81
CA VAL A 312 -1.52 -4.62 -28.44
C VAL A 312 -0.93 -5.99 -28.74
N GLU A 313 -1.02 -6.89 -27.78
CA GLU A 313 -0.72 -8.31 -27.98
C GLU A 313 -1.88 -9.15 -27.46
N GLY A 314 -2.57 -9.83 -28.37
CA GLY A 314 -3.79 -10.58 -28.01
C GLY A 314 -4.85 -9.67 -27.39
N ARG A 315 -5.16 -9.89 -26.12
CA ARG A 315 -6.15 -9.13 -25.34
C ARG A 315 -5.52 -8.10 -24.40
N THR A 316 -4.20 -7.94 -24.44
CA THR A 316 -3.48 -7.03 -23.57
C THR A 316 -3.05 -5.80 -24.37
N VAL A 317 -3.48 -4.64 -23.90
CA VAL A 317 -2.99 -3.35 -24.38
C VAL A 317 -1.80 -2.95 -23.50
N PHE A 318 -0.71 -2.57 -24.15
CA PHE A 318 0.48 -2.07 -23.48
C PHE A 318 0.64 -0.59 -23.65
N VAL A 319 1.13 0.05 -22.60
CA VAL A 319 1.69 1.39 -22.65
C VAL A 319 3.07 1.34 -22.01
N THR A 320 4.08 1.81 -22.74
CA THR A 320 5.46 1.92 -22.26
C THR A 320 5.84 3.38 -22.14
N GLY A 321 6.76 3.70 -21.25
CA GLY A 321 7.35 5.04 -21.17
C GLY A 321 8.61 5.01 -20.33
N ASP A 322 9.31 6.14 -20.29
CA ASP A 322 10.52 6.28 -19.51
C ASP A 322 10.54 7.59 -18.72
N ILE A 323 11.25 7.61 -17.60
CA ILE A 323 11.44 8.79 -16.76
C ILE A 323 12.90 8.82 -16.30
N ALA A 324 13.46 10.00 -16.03
CA ALA A 324 14.78 10.02 -15.40
C ALA A 324 14.72 9.33 -14.02
N THR A 325 15.71 8.51 -13.67
CA THR A 325 15.67 7.72 -12.43
C THR A 325 15.66 8.62 -11.19
N ASN A 326 16.36 9.75 -11.24
CA ASN A 326 16.33 10.77 -10.18
C ASN A 326 15.01 11.57 -10.11
N GLN A 327 14.07 11.30 -11.01
CA GLN A 327 12.72 11.85 -11.06
C GLN A 327 11.66 10.81 -10.69
N PHE A 328 12.05 9.54 -10.57
CA PHE A 328 11.17 8.49 -10.10
C PHE A 328 10.82 8.71 -8.63
N ASP A 329 9.52 8.63 -8.34
CA ASP A 329 8.98 8.61 -7.00
C ASP A 329 7.58 7.97 -7.07
N LEU A 330 7.42 6.80 -6.45
CA LEU A 330 6.18 6.04 -6.46
C LEU A 330 5.04 6.75 -5.70
N LEU A 331 5.39 7.61 -4.74
CA LEU A 331 4.45 8.22 -3.79
C LEU A 331 4.14 9.69 -4.12
N SER A 332 4.99 10.36 -4.90
CA SER A 332 4.76 11.75 -5.29
C SER A 332 3.74 11.93 -6.41
N ALA A 333 2.97 13.01 -6.30
CA ALA A 333 1.99 13.47 -7.28
C ALA A 333 2.64 14.42 -8.30
N GLY A 334 3.40 13.89 -9.25
CA GLY A 334 3.83 14.60 -10.46
C GLY A 334 4.89 15.71 -10.31
N THR A 335 5.76 15.74 -11.33
CA THR A 335 6.71 16.76 -11.81
C THR A 335 7.89 17.15 -10.93
N PRO A 336 9.01 16.42 -11.02
CA PRO A 336 10.32 16.93 -10.62
C PRO A 336 10.82 17.95 -11.67
N GLY A 337 10.53 19.23 -11.43
CA GLY A 337 11.01 20.32 -12.27
C GLY A 337 10.18 21.60 -12.18
N GLU A 338 8.90 21.48 -11.82
CA GLU A 338 8.21 22.57 -11.15
C GLU A 338 8.37 22.34 -9.66
N SER A 339 8.88 23.32 -8.92
CA SER A 339 8.74 23.35 -7.47
C SER A 339 7.24 23.42 -7.13
N SER A 340 6.53 22.31 -7.27
CA SER A 340 5.43 22.05 -6.36
C SER A 340 6.11 21.98 -5.01
N SER A 341 5.87 22.98 -4.17
CA SER A 341 5.97 22.84 -2.73
C SER A 341 5.06 21.66 -2.33
N ALA A 342 5.53 20.43 -2.51
CA ALA A 342 5.51 19.52 -1.40
C ALA A 342 6.29 20.29 -0.34
N THR A 343 5.57 20.90 0.58
CA THR A 343 6.22 21.50 1.74
C THR A 343 6.91 20.30 2.37
N ASP A 344 8.22 20.17 2.17
CA ASP A 344 9.02 19.37 3.08
C ASP A 344 8.57 19.78 4.47
N ALA A 345 8.28 18.82 5.34
CA ALA A 345 7.82 19.16 6.66
C ALA A 345 8.80 20.18 7.27
N PRO A 346 8.27 21.25 7.89
CA PRO A 346 9.07 22.39 8.28
C PRO A 346 10.20 21.92 9.20
N GLN A 347 11.41 22.37 8.92
CA GLN A 347 12.57 22.02 9.73
C GLN A 347 12.59 22.96 10.94
N VAL A 348 12.08 22.48 12.07
CA VAL A 348 11.94 23.27 13.30
C VAL A 348 12.55 22.59 14.51
N GLN A 349 12.90 23.42 15.49
CA GLN A 349 13.35 23.01 16.81
C GLN A 349 12.23 23.34 17.77
N ILE A 350 11.64 22.31 18.39
CA ILE A 350 10.59 22.45 19.39
C ILE A 350 11.14 22.00 20.74
N ALA A 351 10.90 22.80 21.78
CA ALA A 351 11.24 22.46 23.16
C ALA A 351 10.00 22.29 24.03
N PHE A 352 10.13 21.46 25.06
CA PHE A 352 9.11 21.21 26.07
C PHE A 352 9.68 21.54 27.45
N GLU A 353 8.99 22.39 28.19
CA GLU A 353 9.30 22.73 29.57
C GLU A 353 8.11 22.36 30.47
N PHE A 354 8.38 21.70 31.59
CA PHE A 354 7.36 21.29 32.55
C PHE A 354 7.62 21.96 33.90
N GLU A 355 6.66 22.75 34.38
CA GLU A 355 6.73 23.45 35.67
C GLU A 355 5.36 23.49 36.34
N ASP A 356 5.28 23.05 37.60
CA ASP A 356 4.07 23.11 38.45
C ASP A 356 2.76 22.62 37.78
N GLY A 357 2.84 21.50 37.04
CA GLY A 357 1.68 20.92 36.34
C GLY A 357 1.28 21.64 35.06
N THR A 358 2.09 22.59 34.60
CA THR A 358 1.95 23.27 33.31
C THR A 358 3.06 22.81 32.38
N MET A 359 2.71 22.48 31.14
CA MET A 359 3.66 22.24 30.07
C MET A 359 3.68 23.45 29.14
N THR A 360 4.86 23.97 28.84
CA THR A 360 5.09 25.00 27.82
C THR A 360 5.80 24.38 26.64
N VAL A 361 5.24 24.55 25.45
CA VAL A 361 5.82 24.10 24.17
C VAL A 361 6.26 25.33 23.40
N SER A 362 7.56 25.44 23.10
CA SER A 362 8.14 26.58 22.37
C SER A 362 8.69 26.17 21.01
N HIS A 363 8.57 27.08 20.05
CA HIS A 363 9.32 27.04 18.80
C HIS A 363 10.65 27.76 19.03
N ASP A 364 11.74 27.02 19.12
CA ASP A 364 13.06 27.57 19.47
C ASP A 364 13.87 28.03 18.25
N GLY A 365 13.48 27.60 17.04
CA GLY A 365 14.19 27.94 15.80
C GLY A 365 13.74 27.13 14.59
N GLY A 366 14.19 27.55 13.40
CA GLY A 366 13.89 26.90 12.13
C GLY A 366 12.84 27.65 11.31
N ASP A 367 12.13 26.90 10.46
CA ASP A 367 11.12 27.43 9.54
C ASP A 367 9.88 27.98 10.28
N SER A 368 9.22 28.99 9.71
CA SER A 368 7.91 29.43 10.20
C SER A 368 6.81 28.49 9.72
N ILE A 369 5.76 28.32 10.55
CA ILE A 369 4.70 27.35 10.29
C ILE A 369 3.34 28.01 10.46
N THR A 370 2.42 27.85 9.51
CA THR A 370 1.02 28.24 9.72
C THR A 370 0.47 27.52 10.95
N ALA A 371 -0.05 28.26 11.93
CA ALA A 371 -0.40 27.70 13.22
C ALA A 371 -1.52 26.64 13.13
N SER A 372 -2.44 26.77 12.17
CA SER A 372 -3.49 25.78 11.90
C SER A 372 -2.96 24.45 11.36
N ASN A 373 -1.70 24.39 10.92
CA ASN A 373 -1.05 23.18 10.48
C ASN A 373 -0.35 22.45 11.64
N LEU A 374 -0.31 23.05 12.83
CA LEU A 374 0.24 22.43 14.03
C LEU A 374 -0.87 21.91 14.93
N SER A 375 -0.70 20.68 15.41
CA SER A 375 -1.55 20.07 16.42
C SER A 375 -0.70 19.61 17.58
N LEU A 376 -0.99 20.13 18.76
CA LEU A 376 -0.44 19.67 20.02
C LEU A 376 -1.37 18.61 20.62
N VAL A 377 -0.85 17.42 20.84
CA VAL A 377 -1.61 16.26 21.34
C VAL A 377 -1.03 15.82 22.68
N VAL A 378 -1.89 15.54 23.65
CA VAL A 378 -1.52 14.99 24.97
C VAL A 378 -2.27 13.67 25.15
N GLY A 379 -1.53 12.57 25.21
CA GLY A 379 -2.06 11.22 25.08
C GLY A 379 -2.66 11.01 23.69
N ASP A 380 -3.94 10.63 23.63
CA ASP A 380 -4.66 10.37 22.38
C ASP A 380 -5.61 11.53 21.99
N SER A 381 -5.53 12.67 22.68
CA SER A 381 -6.46 13.79 22.52
C SER A 381 -5.73 15.11 22.24
N PRO A 382 -6.29 15.99 21.39
CA PRO A 382 -5.78 17.35 21.24
C PRO A 382 -5.71 18.06 22.60
N ALA A 383 -4.62 18.77 22.84
CA ALA A 383 -4.47 19.60 24.02
C ALA A 383 -5.56 20.69 24.07
N GLY A 384 -5.94 21.10 25.27
CA GLY A 384 -6.95 22.15 25.49
C GLY A 384 -6.54 23.54 24.98
N SER A 385 -5.24 23.75 24.71
CA SER A 385 -4.70 24.94 24.05
C SER A 385 -3.86 24.51 22.86
N GLN A 386 -4.00 25.22 21.74
CA GLN A 386 -3.26 25.00 20.50
C GLN A 386 -2.49 26.27 20.09
N PHE A 387 -1.49 26.11 19.23
CA PHE A 387 -0.82 27.27 18.61
C PHE A 387 -1.80 28.12 17.79
N ALA A 388 -2.73 27.47 17.08
CA ALA A 388 -3.75 28.13 16.26
C ALA A 388 -4.74 29.00 17.06
N ASP A 389 -4.82 28.81 18.38
CA ASP A 389 -5.68 29.64 19.24
C ASP A 389 -5.08 31.03 19.50
N GLN A 390 -3.75 31.17 19.34
CA GLN A 390 -3.00 32.37 19.69
C GLN A 390 -2.32 33.02 18.48
N TYR A 391 -1.97 32.22 17.47
CA TYR A 391 -1.15 32.64 16.34
C TYR A 391 -1.81 32.25 15.02
N GLU A 392 -1.55 33.04 13.97
CA GLU A 392 -1.82 32.63 12.58
C GLU A 392 -0.60 31.91 11.97
N GLU A 393 0.59 32.32 12.39
CA GLU A 393 1.89 31.76 12.00
C GLU A 393 2.77 31.66 13.26
N VAL A 394 3.41 30.51 13.45
CA VAL A 394 4.32 30.21 14.55
C VAL A 394 5.75 30.39 14.07
N THR A 395 6.51 31.18 14.82
CA THR A 395 7.89 31.54 14.55
C THR A 395 8.77 31.32 15.78
N ALA A 396 10.09 31.41 15.60
CA ALA A 396 11.03 31.24 16.70
C ALA A 396 10.76 32.24 17.84
N GLY A 397 10.54 31.71 19.05
CA GLY A 397 10.17 32.43 20.26
C GLY A 397 8.69 32.30 20.65
N ASP A 398 7.82 31.81 19.76
CA ASP A 398 6.40 31.61 20.06
C ASP A 398 6.20 30.34 20.91
N SER A 399 5.21 30.38 21.81
CA SER A 399 4.93 29.26 22.70
C SER A 399 3.47 29.14 23.10
N VAL A 400 3.07 27.93 23.51
CA VAL A 400 1.76 27.65 24.08
C VAL A 400 1.91 26.89 25.39
N SER A 401 1.09 27.24 26.38
CA SER A 401 1.03 26.55 27.66
C SER A 401 -0.24 25.72 27.79
N VAL A 402 -0.09 24.50 28.29
CA VAL A 402 -1.16 23.52 28.50
C VAL A 402 -1.13 23.05 29.95
N ASP A 403 -2.29 23.05 30.59
CA ASP A 403 -2.45 22.44 31.92
C ASP A 403 -2.42 20.92 31.78
N VAL A 404 -1.39 20.31 32.38
CA VAL A 404 -1.18 18.85 32.43
C VAL A 404 -1.24 18.33 33.86
N SER A 405 -1.75 19.12 34.82
CA SER A 405 -1.78 18.76 36.24
C SER A 405 -2.66 17.54 36.55
N ASN A 406 -3.63 17.23 35.68
CA ASN A 406 -4.52 16.07 35.78
C ASN A 406 -4.17 14.96 34.77
N VAL A 407 -3.05 15.09 34.06
CA VAL A 407 -2.57 14.10 33.10
C VAL A 407 -1.64 13.13 33.82
N GLU A 408 -1.76 11.84 33.54
CA GLU A 408 -0.91 10.81 34.16
C GLU A 408 0.55 10.96 33.72
N SER A 409 1.48 10.81 34.66
CA SER A 409 2.92 10.76 34.39
C SER A 409 3.25 9.66 33.37
N GLY A 410 4.16 9.93 32.44
CA GLY A 410 4.50 9.05 31.32
C GLY A 410 3.57 9.19 30.10
N THR A 411 2.50 9.97 30.19
CA THR A 411 1.64 10.27 29.02
C THR A 411 2.44 11.00 27.94
N ASN A 412 2.36 10.53 26.69
CA ASN A 412 3.06 11.15 25.56
C ASN A 412 2.49 12.53 25.22
N VAL A 413 3.37 13.43 24.83
CA VAL A 413 3.03 14.73 24.26
C VAL A 413 3.67 14.83 22.88
N LEU A 414 2.86 15.12 21.86
CA LEU A 414 3.31 15.19 20.47
C LEU A 414 3.02 16.56 19.87
N VAL A 415 3.97 17.10 19.10
CA VAL A 415 3.71 18.19 18.16
C VAL A 415 3.69 17.62 16.76
N LEU A 416 2.51 17.64 16.16
CA LEU A 416 2.27 17.14 14.82
C LEU A 416 2.13 18.31 13.86
N TRP A 417 2.75 18.20 12.69
CA TRP A 417 2.49 19.07 11.56
C TRP A 417 1.61 18.36 10.54
N SER A 418 0.70 19.09 9.91
CA SER A 418 -0.02 18.64 8.72
C SER A 418 -0.43 19.81 7.84
N ASP A 419 -0.21 19.69 6.53
CA ASP A 419 -0.71 20.62 5.52
C ASP A 419 -2.04 20.15 4.88
N GLY A 420 -2.70 19.18 5.50
CA GLY A 420 -3.90 18.51 4.98
C GLY A 420 -3.63 17.50 3.86
N ARG A 421 -2.37 17.26 3.50
CA ARG A 421 -1.94 16.20 2.55
C ARG A 421 -0.96 15.23 3.20
N ASN A 422 -0.02 15.77 3.96
CA ASN A 422 0.99 15.03 4.69
C ASN A 422 0.83 15.28 6.19
N SER A 423 1.33 14.37 7.01
CA SER A 423 1.50 14.64 8.44
C SER A 423 2.84 14.08 8.90
N GLN A 424 3.48 14.80 9.81
CA GLN A 424 4.74 14.40 10.42
C GLN A 424 4.76 14.82 11.88
N MET A 425 5.33 13.95 12.71
CA MET A 425 5.69 14.30 14.08
C MET A 425 6.94 15.15 14.06
N LEU A 426 6.84 16.37 14.57
CA LEU A 426 7.96 17.31 14.65
C LEU A 426 8.75 17.13 15.95
N ALA A 427 8.05 16.83 17.06
CA ALA A 427 8.69 16.61 18.35
C ALA A 427 7.80 15.81 19.30
N GLN A 428 8.44 15.18 20.29
CA GLN A 428 7.78 14.38 21.32
C GLN A 428 8.43 14.61 22.69
N ALA A 429 7.60 14.54 23.74
CA ALA A 429 8.01 14.47 25.14
C ALA A 429 7.05 13.56 25.93
N GLN A 430 7.31 13.41 27.23
CA GLN A 430 6.41 12.74 28.17
C GLN A 430 6.16 13.64 29.38
N VAL A 431 4.94 13.60 29.91
CA VAL A 431 4.61 14.25 31.18
C VAL A 431 5.48 13.62 32.29
N PRO A 432 6.22 14.41 33.07
CA PRO A 432 7.23 13.92 34.02
C PRO A 432 6.67 13.18 35.24
#